data_AF-A0A1I1QA37-F1
#
_entry.id   AF-A0A1I1QA37-F1
#
_cell.length_a   1.000
_cell.length_b   1.000
_cell.length_c   1.000
_cell.angle_alpha   90.00
_cell.angle_beta   90.00
_cell.angle_gamma   90.00
#
_symmetry.space_group_name_H-M   'P 1'
#
loop_
_entity.id
_entity.type
_entity.pdbx_description
1 polymer ?
#
loop_
_entity_poly.entity_id
_entity_poly.type
_entity_poly.pdbx_seq_one_letter_code
_entity_poly.pdbx_strand_id
1 'polypeptide(L)'
;MNSNTCKEVERHNGANRVVRNSRSRRPALKAGIFSAALLVLGGCGGGGDGSTPSNGNPPSPPQQPAASGITGKAIDGYLVNAKVCFDDGQGGCDTSLPMTTTDGTGGYTLNAPGDVIGKQINVIVTPETTDLSNPGVPFSSTFTLSAVVSGKTQNITPLTTMVVSQVKAGRTAEQALQAVQSLTGSASIDPAADFIASGSKDTAAVAASMVSRLTALGGQGPISWAQVQATMNAYAAKGNIEGVQQTDVNAQLARSSLSTEAEATAVLASPLYTVDGDLMQSIIGTTPDGTLSPVREAFALAGSTLSVVQEVQRNGAWSPASPVGSYDGWFSGSWISQNGGAGAYEMKADGTWTDWLPAAQMHPSYALSSVGSKLIGTDPNTNDQVTVSYRTLDVGGSPLSRSLHIDYRNPVRSAMVGTFASGTTGYLATMAYGNDRLMLVNQGIGLPWINGQTVNVPTMVNGSAQYSLGDPAQTYTSIGDAIGTQTDIGGGCVLLNIKSNGVAEVDKSNKEGCNYTNNPLNFPVVGSWSIYPRNPQVMTITLPKVIGAANVPINDRVKNPVLSGGALVVGLMDGKLLTGYLQPASQPTTVMQFRADLTEVVAASMREAAIRIGQRQNP
;
A
#
# COMPACT_ATOMS: atom_id res chain seq x y z
N MET A 1 -58.29 2.52 19.83
CA MET A 1 -59.61 3.04 19.43
C MET A 1 -59.75 2.86 17.93
N ASN A 2 -60.75 2.05 17.53
CA ASN A 2 -61.49 1.95 16.26
C ASN A 2 -60.72 2.18 14.94
N SER A 3 -60.39 1.14 14.17
CA SER A 3 -61.25 0.29 13.31
C SER A 3 -61.40 0.84 11.89
N ASN A 4 -60.91 0.09 10.89
CA ASN A 4 -61.77 -0.40 9.82
C ASN A 4 -61.09 -1.54 9.04
N THR A 5 -61.80 -2.66 9.02
CA THR A 5 -61.57 -3.91 8.30
C THR A 5 -62.68 -4.05 7.24
N CYS A 6 -62.34 -4.57 6.06
CA CYS A 6 -63.11 -5.54 5.24
C CYS A 6 -62.23 -5.87 4.00
N LYS A 7 -61.82 -7.13 3.77
CA LYS A 7 -62.56 -8.28 3.18
C LYS A 7 -63.08 -7.98 1.76
N GLU A 8 -63.01 -8.83 0.74
CA GLU A 8 -62.54 -10.21 0.51
C GLU A 8 -62.62 -10.45 -1.03
N VAL A 9 -61.82 -11.39 -1.54
CA VAL A 9 -62.16 -12.44 -2.55
C VAL A 9 -62.59 -12.02 -3.96
N GLU A 10 -61.81 -12.44 -4.98
CA GLU A 10 -62.26 -13.46 -5.94
C GLU A 10 -61.12 -14.10 -6.76
N ARG A 11 -61.16 -15.43 -6.86
CA ARG A 11 -60.37 -16.31 -7.72
C ARG A 11 -60.99 -16.37 -9.12
N HIS A 12 -60.21 -16.66 -10.16
CA HIS A 12 -60.40 -17.72 -11.19
C HIS A 12 -59.31 -17.57 -12.27
N ASN A 13 -58.41 -18.55 -12.46
CA ASN A 13 -58.50 -19.79 -13.28
C ASN A 13 -58.35 -19.59 -14.80
N GLY A 14 -57.47 -20.41 -15.41
CA GLY A 14 -57.43 -20.74 -16.86
C GLY A 14 -56.10 -20.35 -17.52
N ALA A 15 -55.07 -21.20 -17.60
CA ALA A 15 -54.93 -22.45 -18.37
C ALA A 15 -54.94 -22.29 -19.91
N ASN A 16 -53.82 -22.72 -20.52
CA ASN A 16 -53.64 -23.25 -21.89
C ASN A 16 -54.01 -22.38 -23.11
N ARG A 17 -53.01 -22.07 -23.95
CA ARG A 17 -52.81 -22.83 -25.21
C ARG A 17 -51.53 -22.47 -25.97
N VAL A 18 -50.90 -23.54 -26.43
CA VAL A 18 -49.91 -23.69 -27.51
C VAL A 18 -50.46 -23.12 -28.84
N VAL A 19 -49.58 -22.68 -29.75
CA VAL A 19 -49.49 -23.08 -31.18
C VAL A 19 -48.94 -21.96 -32.12
N ARG A 20 -47.80 -22.30 -32.75
CA ARG A 20 -47.27 -21.99 -34.10
C ARG A 20 -46.67 -20.63 -34.48
N ASN A 21 -45.35 -20.69 -34.71
CA ASN A 21 -44.69 -20.74 -36.03
C ASN A 21 -45.01 -19.61 -37.03
N SER A 22 -44.01 -18.79 -37.36
CA SER A 22 -43.81 -18.36 -38.75
C SER A 22 -42.32 -18.18 -39.08
N ARG A 23 -41.90 -18.95 -40.09
CA ARG A 23 -40.64 -18.85 -40.83
C ARG A 23 -40.65 -17.58 -41.69
N SER A 24 -39.48 -17.02 -41.96
CA SER A 24 -39.05 -16.56 -43.31
C SER A 24 -37.77 -15.72 -43.18
N ARG A 25 -36.74 -15.73 -44.04
CA ARG A 25 -36.22 -16.55 -45.15
C ARG A 25 -34.83 -15.94 -45.42
N ARG A 26 -33.83 -16.76 -45.73
CA ARG A 26 -32.58 -16.32 -46.39
C ARG A 26 -32.87 -15.97 -47.87
N PRO A 27 -31.96 -15.25 -48.53
CA PRO A 27 -31.09 -15.88 -49.54
C PRO A 27 -29.60 -15.50 -49.30
N ALA A 28 -28.57 -16.36 -49.48
CA ALA A 28 -28.04 -16.99 -50.71
C ALA A 28 -27.59 -15.92 -51.74
N LEU A 29 -26.43 -15.91 -52.41
CA LEU A 29 -25.21 -16.73 -52.50
C LEU A 29 -24.23 -15.96 -53.45
N LYS A 30 -22.99 -16.43 -53.59
CA LYS A 30 -21.92 -16.18 -54.61
C LYS A 30 -20.78 -15.27 -54.12
N ALA A 31 -19.53 -15.70 -53.91
CA ALA A 31 -18.56 -16.56 -54.64
C ALA A 31 -17.74 -15.81 -55.71
N GLY A 32 -16.41 -15.83 -55.54
CA GLY A 32 -15.31 -15.45 -56.45
C GLY A 32 -14.04 -15.26 -55.60
N ILE A 33 -13.12 -16.23 -55.47
CA ILE A 33 -12.10 -16.80 -56.39
C ILE A 33 -11.11 -15.76 -56.94
N PHE A 34 -9.89 -15.77 -56.39
CA PHE A 34 -8.57 -15.52 -57.01
C PHE A 34 -7.54 -16.12 -56.01
N SER A 35 -6.90 -17.29 -56.24
CA SER A 35 -5.70 -17.58 -57.05
C SER A 35 -4.62 -16.49 -56.98
N ALA A 36 -3.32 -16.74 -56.91
CA ALA A 36 -2.40 -17.85 -56.61
C ALA A 36 -1.00 -17.22 -56.82
N ALA A 37 -0.01 -17.46 -55.97
CA ALA A 37 1.41 -17.35 -56.35
C ALA A 37 2.32 -17.98 -55.27
N LEU A 38 2.72 -19.23 -55.50
CA LEU A 38 3.94 -19.81 -54.95
C LEU A 38 5.14 -19.24 -55.70
N LEU A 39 6.21 -18.93 -54.97
CA LEU A 39 7.57 -18.83 -55.51
C LEU A 39 8.44 -19.85 -54.79
N VAL A 40 8.74 -20.93 -55.51
CA VAL A 40 9.78 -21.90 -55.20
C VAL A 40 11.01 -21.47 -56.01
N LEU A 41 12.16 -21.30 -55.36
CA LEU A 41 13.45 -21.43 -56.02
C LEU A 41 14.10 -22.73 -55.52
N GLY A 42 14.15 -23.71 -56.42
CA GLY A 42 15.03 -24.86 -56.30
C GLY A 42 16.40 -24.53 -56.88
N GLY A 43 17.45 -24.83 -56.11
CA GLY A 43 18.81 -24.98 -56.61
C GLY A 43 19.10 -26.47 -56.79
N CYS A 44 19.48 -26.85 -58.01
CA CYS A 44 19.89 -28.18 -58.40
C CYS A 44 21.42 -28.25 -58.47
N GLY A 45 21.99 -29.38 -58.08
CA GLY A 45 23.37 -29.80 -58.34
C GLY A 45 23.93 -30.58 -57.15
N GLY A 46 24.33 -31.84 -57.24
CA GLY A 46 24.44 -32.78 -58.37
C GLY A 46 25.41 -33.90 -57.98
N GLY A 47 25.12 -35.13 -58.41
CA GLY A 47 26.11 -36.18 -58.72
C GLY A 47 26.64 -37.02 -57.54
N GLY A 48 26.31 -38.32 -57.55
CA GLY A 48 26.97 -39.32 -56.73
C GLY A 48 28.22 -39.89 -57.39
N ASP A 49 29.11 -40.45 -56.57
CA ASP A 49 30.00 -41.54 -56.94
C ASP A 49 30.17 -42.46 -55.73
N GLY A 50 29.92 -43.74 -55.94
CA GLY A 50 30.11 -44.79 -54.94
C GLY A 50 31.59 -45.11 -54.80
N SER A 51 32.06 -45.21 -53.56
CA SER A 51 33.27 -45.94 -53.21
C SER A 51 33.13 -46.51 -51.80
N THR A 52 33.53 -47.76 -51.66
CA THR A 52 33.51 -48.68 -50.51
C THR A 52 34.06 -48.13 -49.17
N PRO A 53 33.70 -48.76 -48.03
CA PRO A 53 33.84 -48.17 -46.70
C PRO A 53 35.26 -48.20 -46.16
N SER A 54 35.76 -47.08 -45.66
CA SER A 54 36.91 -47.02 -44.75
C SER A 54 36.45 -46.64 -43.35
N ASN A 55 36.73 -47.51 -42.37
CA ASN A 55 36.53 -47.26 -40.95
C ASN A 55 37.18 -45.94 -40.52
N GLY A 56 36.37 -44.90 -40.31
CA GLY A 56 36.75 -43.66 -39.65
C GLY A 56 35.77 -43.40 -38.52
N ASN A 57 36.30 -43.17 -37.31
CA ASN A 57 35.49 -42.84 -36.14
C ASN A 57 34.53 -41.67 -36.46
N PRO A 58 33.29 -41.69 -35.93
CA PRO A 58 32.37 -40.56 -36.10
C PRO A 58 33.00 -39.29 -35.52
N PRO A 59 32.82 -38.12 -36.17
CA PRO A 59 33.17 -36.86 -35.52
C PRO A 59 32.30 -36.72 -34.26
N SER A 60 32.96 -36.51 -33.13
CA SER A 60 32.30 -36.22 -31.86
C SER A 60 31.29 -35.09 -32.05
N PRO A 61 30.05 -35.21 -31.51
CA PRO A 61 29.10 -34.11 -31.54
C PRO A 61 29.73 -32.84 -30.96
N PRO A 62 29.36 -31.62 -31.41
CA PRO A 62 29.78 -30.39 -30.75
C PRO A 62 29.50 -30.53 -29.26
N GLN A 63 30.54 -30.45 -28.44
CA GLN A 63 30.44 -30.61 -27.00
C GLN A 63 29.54 -29.48 -26.48
N GLN A 64 28.29 -29.83 -26.17
CA GLN A 64 27.34 -28.93 -25.52
C GLN A 64 28.03 -28.37 -24.25
N PRO A 65 27.99 -27.05 -23.99
CA PRO A 65 28.64 -26.49 -22.81
C PRO A 65 28.22 -27.27 -21.57
N ALA A 66 29.19 -27.72 -20.78
CA ALA A 66 28.91 -28.46 -19.55
C ALA A 66 27.95 -27.62 -18.68
N ALA A 67 26.79 -28.19 -18.34
CA ALA A 67 25.85 -27.53 -17.44
C ALA A 67 26.51 -27.38 -16.07
N SER A 68 26.56 -26.14 -15.56
CA SER A 68 27.02 -25.88 -14.20
C SER A 68 25.82 -26.01 -13.28
N GLY A 69 25.75 -27.09 -12.51
CA GLY A 69 24.71 -27.27 -11.51
C GLY A 69 24.88 -26.25 -10.38
N ILE A 70 23.88 -25.39 -10.17
CA ILE A 70 23.77 -24.52 -9.00
C ILE A 70 22.89 -25.23 -7.98
N THR A 71 23.34 -25.29 -6.74
CA THR A 71 22.55 -25.81 -5.64
C THR A 71 22.20 -24.71 -4.65
N GLY A 72 21.24 -24.96 -3.77
CA GLY A 72 20.86 -23.99 -2.76
C GLY A 72 19.56 -24.36 -2.07
N LYS A 73 19.05 -23.43 -1.27
CA LYS A 73 17.75 -23.53 -0.61
C LYS A 73 16.93 -22.26 -0.84
N ALA A 74 15.61 -22.42 -0.89
CA ALA A 74 14.67 -21.30 -0.80
C ALA A 74 14.21 -21.16 0.67
N ILE A 75 14.40 -19.98 1.26
CA ILE A 75 14.28 -19.79 2.72
C ILE A 75 13.50 -18.50 3.06
N ASP A 76 12.25 -18.68 3.50
CA ASP A 76 11.53 -17.81 4.45
C ASP A 76 11.53 -18.53 5.83
N GLY A 77 10.76 -19.60 5.96
CA GLY A 77 11.32 -20.89 6.37
C GLY A 77 11.63 -21.75 5.13
N TYR A 78 12.03 -23.02 5.30
CA TYR A 78 12.31 -23.84 4.11
C TYR A 78 11.06 -23.98 3.24
N LEU A 79 11.13 -23.49 2.00
CA LEU A 79 10.02 -23.46 1.07
C LEU A 79 10.02 -24.73 0.23
N VAL A 80 9.02 -25.59 0.41
CA VAL A 80 8.86 -26.88 -0.28
C VAL A 80 7.86 -26.74 -1.42
N ASN A 81 8.12 -27.43 -2.54
CA ASN A 81 7.32 -27.36 -3.77
C ASN A 81 7.30 -25.98 -4.45
N ALA A 82 8.28 -25.13 -4.15
CA ALA A 82 8.44 -23.83 -4.81
C ALA A 82 9.19 -24.00 -6.13
N LYS A 83 8.76 -23.27 -7.17
CA LYS A 83 9.40 -23.34 -8.50
C LYS A 83 10.64 -22.46 -8.51
N VAL A 84 11.79 -23.03 -8.85
CA VAL A 84 13.06 -22.31 -9.00
C VAL A 84 13.40 -22.20 -10.48
N CYS A 85 13.79 -21.02 -10.93
CA CYS A 85 14.16 -20.80 -12.33
C CYS A 85 15.33 -19.83 -12.47
N PHE A 86 16.02 -19.95 -13.59
CA PHE A 86 17.00 -18.97 -14.03
C PHE A 86 16.28 -17.73 -14.58
N ASP A 87 16.79 -16.54 -14.29
CA ASP A 87 16.27 -15.25 -14.79
C ASP A 87 17.40 -14.49 -15.50
N ASP A 88 17.21 -14.25 -16.79
CA ASP A 88 18.14 -13.53 -17.65
C ASP A 88 17.92 -12.00 -17.65
N GLY A 89 16.99 -11.51 -16.83
CA GLY A 89 16.75 -10.09 -16.60
C GLY A 89 15.31 -9.63 -16.83
N GLN A 90 14.42 -10.51 -17.30
CA GLN A 90 13.02 -10.15 -17.57
C GLN A 90 12.11 -10.16 -16.33
N GLY A 91 12.49 -10.86 -15.26
CA GLY A 91 11.65 -11.00 -14.07
C GLY A 91 10.48 -11.95 -14.29
N GLY A 92 10.19 -12.79 -13.29
CA GLY A 92 9.28 -13.93 -13.46
C GLY A 92 9.96 -15.08 -14.21
N CYS A 93 9.56 -16.31 -13.89
CA CYS A 93 10.18 -17.49 -14.51
C CYS A 93 9.75 -17.63 -15.97
N ASP A 94 10.67 -17.35 -16.90
CA ASP A 94 10.53 -17.79 -18.28
C ASP A 94 10.59 -19.32 -18.33
N THR A 95 9.53 -19.95 -18.83
CA THR A 95 9.42 -21.40 -18.95
C THR A 95 10.33 -21.98 -20.03
N SER A 96 10.91 -21.15 -20.89
CA SER A 96 11.94 -21.54 -21.86
C SER A 96 13.33 -21.69 -21.23
N LEU A 97 13.53 -21.11 -20.04
CA LEU A 97 14.78 -21.17 -19.29
C LEU A 97 14.80 -22.37 -18.32
N PRO A 98 16.00 -22.81 -17.87
CA PRO A 98 16.12 -23.88 -16.91
C PRO A 98 15.32 -23.63 -15.65
N MET A 99 14.64 -24.69 -15.20
CA MET A 99 13.81 -24.67 -14.00
C MET A 99 13.89 -25.98 -13.24
N THR A 100 13.58 -25.90 -11.94
CA THR A 100 13.48 -27.04 -11.03
C THR A 100 12.44 -26.70 -9.95
N THR A 101 12.24 -27.61 -9.00
CA THR A 101 11.33 -27.42 -7.86
C THR A 101 12.09 -27.73 -6.58
N THR A 102 11.81 -27.01 -5.50
CA THR A 102 12.41 -27.30 -4.21
C THR A 102 11.90 -28.63 -3.63
N ASP A 103 12.81 -29.40 -3.04
CA ASP A 103 12.53 -30.68 -2.39
C ASP A 103 11.94 -30.51 -0.99
N GLY A 104 11.70 -31.63 -0.29
CA GLY A 104 11.14 -31.67 1.06
C GLY A 104 12.01 -31.02 2.16
N THR A 105 13.21 -30.56 1.83
CA THR A 105 14.10 -29.78 2.70
C THR A 105 14.24 -28.32 2.26
N GLY A 106 13.44 -27.89 1.29
CA GLY A 106 13.55 -26.60 0.61
C GLY A 106 14.77 -26.47 -0.29
N GLY A 107 15.50 -27.57 -0.51
CA GLY A 107 16.71 -27.61 -1.34
C GLY A 107 16.37 -27.69 -2.83
N TYR A 108 17.26 -27.20 -3.68
CA TYR A 108 17.14 -27.33 -5.13
C TYR A 108 18.48 -27.61 -5.80
N THR A 109 18.41 -28.17 -7.00
CA THR A 109 19.53 -28.26 -7.95
C THR A 109 19.04 -27.79 -9.31
N LEU A 110 19.62 -26.69 -9.81
CA LEU A 110 19.27 -26.07 -11.08
C LEU A 110 20.42 -26.28 -12.07
N ASN A 111 20.13 -27.01 -13.15
CA ASN A 111 21.09 -27.24 -14.23
C ASN A 111 20.95 -26.12 -15.27
N ALA A 112 21.72 -25.05 -15.11
CA ALA A 112 21.74 -23.94 -16.04
C ALA A 112 22.93 -24.02 -17.02
N PRO A 113 22.75 -23.59 -18.28
CA PRO A 113 23.82 -23.62 -19.26
C PRO A 113 24.85 -22.51 -19.00
N GLY A 114 26.14 -22.84 -19.11
CA GLY A 114 27.22 -21.85 -19.07
C GLY A 114 27.61 -21.36 -17.67
N ASP A 115 28.22 -20.16 -17.63
CA ASP A 115 28.55 -19.47 -16.38
C ASP A 115 27.33 -18.66 -15.88
N VAL A 116 27.01 -18.92 -14.64
CA VAL A 116 25.81 -18.47 -13.94
C VAL A 116 26.13 -17.45 -12.86
N ILE A 117 27.42 -17.22 -12.56
CA ILE A 117 27.86 -16.21 -11.60
C ILE A 117 27.41 -14.82 -12.08
N GLY A 118 26.89 -14.01 -11.15
CA GLY A 118 26.36 -12.68 -11.43
C GLY A 118 24.97 -12.69 -12.10
N LYS A 119 24.40 -13.85 -12.39
CA LYS A 119 23.05 -13.99 -12.95
C LYS A 119 22.01 -14.12 -11.86
N GLN A 120 20.76 -13.79 -12.19
CA GLN A 120 19.66 -13.86 -11.24
C GLN A 120 19.01 -15.24 -11.28
N ILE A 121 18.60 -15.70 -10.10
CA ILE A 121 17.74 -16.87 -9.94
C ILE A 121 16.52 -16.46 -9.12
N ASN A 122 15.38 -17.04 -9.46
CA ASN A 122 14.10 -16.72 -8.86
C ASN A 122 13.46 -17.96 -8.25
N VAL A 123 12.71 -17.76 -7.17
CA VAL A 123 11.79 -18.71 -6.57
C VAL A 123 10.39 -18.13 -6.67
N ILE A 124 9.49 -18.80 -7.36
CA ILE A 124 8.06 -18.48 -7.34
C ILE A 124 7.42 -19.24 -6.19
N VAL A 125 6.91 -18.49 -5.23
CA VAL A 125 6.08 -18.96 -4.13
C VAL A 125 4.62 -18.85 -4.56
N THR A 126 3.87 -19.93 -4.37
CA THR A 126 2.44 -20.02 -4.71
C THR A 126 1.65 -20.54 -3.51
N PRO A 127 0.30 -20.53 -3.55
CA PRO A 127 -0.52 -21.16 -2.51
C PRO A 127 -0.23 -22.65 -2.28
N GLU A 128 0.36 -23.35 -3.25
CA GLU A 128 0.79 -24.76 -3.15
C GLU A 128 2.18 -24.93 -2.52
N THR A 129 2.94 -23.84 -2.36
CA THR A 129 4.23 -23.86 -1.66
C THR A 129 3.99 -24.01 -0.17
N THR A 130 4.72 -24.93 0.48
CA THR A 130 4.66 -25.12 1.94
C THR A 130 5.87 -24.46 2.58
N ASP A 131 5.65 -23.56 3.53
CA ASP A 131 6.70 -23.10 4.43
C ASP A 131 6.79 -24.04 5.64
N LEU A 132 7.93 -24.72 5.81
CA LEU A 132 8.14 -25.63 6.94
C LEU A 132 8.20 -24.94 8.31
N SER A 133 8.36 -23.61 8.36
CA SER A 133 8.22 -22.87 9.62
C SER A 133 6.75 -22.71 10.04
N ASN A 134 5.82 -22.80 9.08
CA ASN A 134 4.39 -22.66 9.30
C ASN A 134 3.56 -23.55 8.35
N PRO A 135 3.70 -24.89 8.43
CA PRO A 135 3.18 -25.82 7.41
C PRO A 135 1.64 -25.88 7.34
N GLY A 136 0.94 -25.33 8.34
CA GLY A 136 -0.53 -25.28 8.38
C GLY A 136 -1.14 -24.02 7.77
N VAL A 137 -0.32 -23.05 7.35
CA VAL A 137 -0.80 -21.76 6.85
C VAL A 137 -0.36 -21.61 5.39
N PRO A 138 -1.28 -21.78 4.42
CA PRO A 138 -0.94 -21.60 3.01
C PRO A 138 -0.69 -20.13 2.69
N PHE A 139 0.14 -19.88 1.68
CA PHE A 139 0.26 -18.54 1.12
C PHE A 139 -1.03 -18.14 0.39
N SER A 140 -1.52 -16.93 0.61
CA SER A 140 -2.68 -16.37 -0.09
C SER A 140 -2.33 -15.63 -1.38
N SER A 141 -1.03 -15.41 -1.62
CA SER A 141 -0.50 -14.67 -2.75
C SER A 141 0.54 -15.51 -3.51
N THR A 142 0.68 -15.23 -4.80
CA THR A 142 1.84 -15.70 -5.58
C THR A 142 2.86 -14.56 -5.64
N PHE A 143 4.12 -14.82 -5.31
CA PHE A 143 5.18 -13.82 -5.38
C PHE A 143 6.53 -14.45 -5.72
N THR A 144 7.51 -13.62 -6.05
CA THR A 144 8.87 -14.06 -6.42
C THR A 144 9.88 -13.63 -5.37
N LEU A 145 10.74 -14.56 -4.94
CA LEU A 145 11.99 -14.26 -4.24
C LEU A 145 13.14 -14.40 -5.22
N SER A 146 14.23 -13.65 -5.01
CA SER A 146 15.35 -13.60 -5.96
C SER A 146 16.70 -13.53 -5.25
N ALA A 147 17.74 -14.01 -5.95
CA ALA A 147 19.13 -13.81 -5.56
C ALA A 147 19.99 -13.61 -6.82
N VAL A 148 21.14 -12.94 -6.65
CA VAL A 148 22.23 -12.96 -7.63
C VAL A 148 23.17 -14.09 -7.23
N VAL A 149 23.51 -14.97 -8.17
CA VAL A 149 24.39 -16.11 -7.94
C VAL A 149 25.81 -15.61 -7.71
N SER A 150 26.38 -15.94 -6.56
CA SER A 150 27.76 -15.59 -6.19
C SER A 150 28.75 -16.77 -6.19
N GLY A 151 28.23 -18.00 -6.28
CA GLY A 151 29.02 -19.23 -6.27
C GLY A 151 28.23 -20.43 -6.77
N LYS A 152 28.74 -21.64 -6.51
CA LYS A 152 28.04 -22.91 -6.85
C LYS A 152 26.86 -23.22 -5.94
N THR A 153 26.86 -22.64 -4.74
CA THR A 153 25.75 -22.71 -3.78
C THR A 153 25.19 -21.31 -3.61
N GLN A 154 23.87 -21.15 -3.72
CA GLN A 154 23.20 -19.87 -3.54
C GLN A 154 21.87 -20.11 -2.83
N ASN A 155 21.68 -19.58 -1.61
CA ASN A 155 20.33 -19.57 -1.05
C ASN A 155 19.55 -18.35 -1.55
N ILE A 156 18.23 -18.51 -1.64
CA ILE A 156 17.29 -17.48 -2.07
C ILE A 156 16.39 -17.17 -0.88
N THR A 157 16.43 -15.93 -0.42
CA THR A 157 15.74 -15.48 0.80
C THR A 157 15.03 -14.14 0.58
N PRO A 158 14.12 -13.71 1.46
CA PRO A 158 13.61 -12.34 1.46
C PRO A 158 14.73 -11.29 1.52
N LEU A 159 15.84 -11.59 2.20
CA LEU A 159 16.99 -10.70 2.32
C LEU A 159 17.77 -10.59 0.99
N THR A 160 18.04 -11.70 0.30
CA THR A 160 18.66 -11.64 -1.04
C THR A 160 17.74 -10.93 -2.04
N THR A 161 16.42 -11.10 -1.89
CA THR A 161 15.42 -10.43 -2.74
C THR A 161 15.48 -8.92 -2.57
N MET A 162 15.65 -8.46 -1.32
CA MET A 162 15.86 -7.04 -1.03
C MET A 162 17.16 -6.51 -1.63
N VAL A 163 18.25 -7.28 -1.57
CA VAL A 163 19.52 -6.90 -2.23
C VAL A 163 19.33 -6.74 -3.74
N VAL A 164 18.73 -7.73 -4.40
CA VAL A 164 18.41 -7.67 -5.84
C VAL A 164 17.57 -6.43 -6.17
N SER A 165 16.56 -6.15 -5.34
CA SER A 165 15.63 -5.03 -5.54
C SER A 165 16.31 -3.67 -5.41
N GLN A 166 17.20 -3.51 -4.44
CA GLN A 166 17.99 -2.29 -4.23
C GLN A 166 18.98 -2.06 -5.37
N VAL A 167 19.70 -3.11 -5.80
CA VAL A 167 20.66 -3.02 -6.92
C VAL A 167 19.95 -2.66 -8.22
N LYS A 168 18.81 -3.29 -8.53
CA LYS A 168 17.97 -2.91 -9.69
C LYS A 168 17.43 -1.47 -9.60
N ALA A 169 17.28 -0.93 -8.40
CA ALA A 169 16.92 0.48 -8.19
C ALA A 169 18.11 1.46 -8.29
N GLY A 170 19.30 0.97 -8.65
CA GLY A 170 20.52 1.75 -8.86
C GLY A 170 21.41 1.92 -7.63
N ARG A 171 21.16 1.17 -6.54
CA ARG A 171 22.03 1.16 -5.35
C ARG A 171 23.24 0.27 -5.57
N THR A 172 24.33 0.55 -4.86
CA THR A 172 25.49 -0.37 -4.85
C THR A 172 25.17 -1.60 -4.01
N ALA A 173 25.94 -2.69 -4.21
CA ALA A 173 25.79 -3.90 -3.41
C ALA A 173 26.05 -3.63 -1.91
N GLU A 174 26.98 -2.73 -1.59
CA GLU A 174 27.31 -2.33 -0.22
C GLU A 174 26.15 -1.58 0.43
N GLN A 175 25.51 -0.65 -0.29
CA GLN A 175 24.34 0.07 0.20
C GLN A 175 23.15 -0.87 0.42
N ALA A 176 22.96 -1.82 -0.49
CA ALA A 176 21.92 -2.84 -0.37
C ALA A 176 22.14 -3.73 0.85
N LEU A 177 23.39 -4.16 1.09
CA LEU A 177 23.77 -4.93 2.27
C LEU A 177 23.57 -4.13 3.57
N GLN A 178 23.95 -2.84 3.59
CA GLN A 178 23.74 -1.95 4.74
C GLN A 178 22.25 -1.82 5.09
N ALA A 179 21.36 -1.79 4.09
CA ALA A 179 19.92 -1.75 4.34
C ALA A 179 19.43 -3.04 5.02
N VAL A 180 19.94 -4.20 4.60
CA VAL A 180 19.64 -5.50 5.26
C VAL A 180 20.20 -5.54 6.68
N GLN A 181 21.44 -5.10 6.89
CA GLN A 181 22.07 -5.00 8.21
C GLN A 181 21.25 -4.10 9.15
N SER A 182 20.73 -2.99 8.64
CA SER A 182 19.91 -2.05 9.40
C SER A 182 18.57 -2.66 9.83
N LEU A 183 17.92 -3.44 8.96
CA LEU A 183 16.65 -4.11 9.28
C LEU A 183 16.83 -5.29 10.24
N THR A 184 17.93 -6.03 10.11
CA THR A 184 18.23 -7.19 10.96
C THR A 184 18.90 -6.83 12.29
N GLY A 185 19.43 -5.61 12.41
CA GLY A 185 20.22 -5.19 13.56
C GLY A 185 21.58 -5.89 13.66
N SER A 186 22.01 -6.62 12.63
CA SER A 186 23.25 -7.39 12.61
C SER A 186 24.23 -6.84 11.58
N ALA A 187 25.37 -6.32 12.04
CA ALA A 187 26.39 -5.71 11.19
C ALA A 187 27.15 -6.70 10.30
N SER A 188 27.05 -8.01 10.56
CA SER A 188 27.77 -9.06 9.83
C SER A 188 26.83 -10.09 9.20
N ILE A 189 25.56 -9.72 8.97
CA ILE A 189 24.60 -10.62 8.34
C ILE A 189 25.00 -10.92 6.89
N ASP A 190 24.93 -12.20 6.51
CA ASP A 190 24.96 -12.63 5.12
C ASP A 190 23.51 -12.87 4.66
N PRO A 191 22.96 -12.09 3.72
CA PRO A 191 21.61 -12.27 3.20
C PRO A 191 21.35 -13.65 2.59
N ALA A 192 22.40 -14.34 2.11
CA ALA A 192 22.35 -15.66 1.51
C ALA A 192 22.66 -16.80 2.49
N ALA A 193 22.91 -16.52 3.76
CA ALA A 193 23.13 -17.56 4.76
C ALA A 193 21.87 -18.38 5.02
N ASP A 194 22.06 -19.65 5.36
CA ASP A 194 20.99 -20.49 5.91
C ASP A 194 20.76 -20.11 7.38
N PHE A 195 19.91 -19.11 7.60
CA PHE A 195 19.58 -18.60 8.92
C PHE A 195 18.74 -19.60 9.76
N ILE A 196 18.12 -20.58 9.12
CA ILE A 196 17.39 -21.66 9.80
C ILE A 196 18.39 -22.68 10.37
N ALA A 197 19.31 -23.18 9.54
CA ALA A 197 20.34 -24.13 9.97
C ALA A 197 21.29 -23.54 11.03
N SER A 198 21.59 -22.24 10.96
CA SER A 198 22.40 -21.54 11.96
C SER A 198 21.62 -21.14 13.23
N GLY A 199 20.31 -21.36 13.30
CA GLY A 199 19.49 -21.06 14.47
C GLY A 199 19.28 -19.57 14.74
N SER A 200 19.46 -18.70 13.74
CA SER A 200 19.32 -17.25 13.86
C SER A 200 17.83 -16.84 13.88
N LYS A 201 17.22 -16.91 15.07
CA LYS A 201 15.79 -16.61 15.26
C LYS A 201 15.40 -15.19 14.85
N ASP A 202 16.26 -14.21 15.12
CA ASP A 202 15.98 -12.81 14.77
C ASP A 202 15.97 -12.60 13.25
N THR A 203 16.93 -13.18 12.54
CA THR A 203 16.97 -13.14 11.07
C THR A 203 15.76 -13.85 10.46
N ALA A 204 15.39 -15.02 11.01
CA ALA A 204 14.20 -15.74 10.58
C ALA A 204 12.91 -14.92 10.80
N ALA A 205 12.79 -14.25 11.95
CA ALA A 205 11.65 -13.39 12.25
C ALA A 205 11.57 -12.18 11.31
N VAL A 206 12.71 -11.58 10.96
CA VAL A 206 12.77 -10.48 9.97
C VAL A 206 12.34 -10.97 8.59
N ALA A 207 12.87 -12.10 8.12
CA ALA A 207 12.50 -12.70 6.83
C ALA A 207 10.99 -12.99 6.74
N ALA A 208 10.43 -13.64 7.77
CA ALA A 208 9.00 -13.92 7.87
C ALA A 208 8.15 -12.64 7.89
N SER A 209 8.60 -11.61 8.61
CA SER A 209 7.91 -10.31 8.64
C SER A 209 7.91 -9.64 7.26
N MET A 210 9.01 -9.72 6.50
CA MET A 210 9.07 -9.16 5.14
C MET A 210 8.05 -9.83 4.21
N VAL A 211 7.92 -11.15 4.26
CA VAL A 211 6.98 -11.92 3.44
C VAL A 211 5.53 -11.69 3.89
N SER A 212 5.28 -11.75 5.19
CA SER A 212 3.95 -11.46 5.76
C SER A 212 3.48 -10.06 5.36
N ARG A 213 4.37 -9.06 5.48
CA ARG A 213 4.06 -7.68 5.11
C ARG A 213 3.88 -7.51 3.60
N LEU A 214 4.68 -8.20 2.79
CA LEU A 214 4.59 -8.17 1.32
C LEU A 214 3.24 -8.70 0.86
N THR A 215 2.82 -9.85 1.37
CA THR A 215 1.54 -10.49 1.02
C THR A 215 0.36 -9.69 1.55
N ALA A 216 0.46 -9.12 2.76
CA ALA A 216 -0.55 -8.22 3.31
C ALA A 216 -0.75 -6.96 2.45
N LEU A 217 0.33 -6.36 1.94
CA LEU A 217 0.24 -5.21 1.02
C LEU A 217 -0.20 -5.62 -0.39
N GLY A 218 0.21 -6.80 -0.88
CA GLY A 218 -0.15 -7.30 -2.20
C GLY A 218 -1.61 -7.74 -2.34
N GLY A 219 -2.21 -8.28 -1.28
CA GLY A 219 -3.55 -8.87 -1.29
C GLY A 219 -3.57 -10.30 -1.84
N GLN A 220 -4.77 -10.87 -1.98
CA GLN A 220 -4.95 -12.25 -2.45
C GLN A 220 -4.71 -12.35 -3.96
N GLY A 221 -3.82 -13.26 -4.40
CA GLY A 221 -3.49 -13.48 -5.81
C GLY A 221 -2.07 -13.06 -6.22
N PRO A 222 -1.80 -12.89 -7.54
CA PRO A 222 -0.45 -12.67 -8.05
C PRO A 222 0.13 -11.28 -7.78
N ILE A 223 1.24 -11.22 -7.06
CA ILE A 223 2.02 -10.00 -6.84
C ILE A 223 3.08 -9.90 -7.93
N SER A 224 3.04 -8.83 -8.72
CA SER A 224 4.00 -8.62 -9.82
C SER A 224 5.42 -8.43 -9.30
N TRP A 225 6.42 -8.77 -10.12
CA TRP A 225 7.83 -8.59 -9.74
C TRP A 225 8.16 -7.12 -9.43
N ALA A 226 7.64 -6.18 -10.23
CA ALA A 226 7.78 -4.75 -9.96
C ALA A 226 7.23 -4.35 -8.57
N GLN A 227 6.13 -4.99 -8.14
CA GLN A 227 5.60 -4.78 -6.79
C GLN A 227 6.48 -5.38 -5.70
N VAL A 228 7.01 -6.59 -5.89
CA VAL A 228 7.97 -7.16 -4.94
C VAL A 228 9.16 -6.21 -4.77
N GLN A 229 9.74 -5.75 -5.88
CA GLN A 229 10.86 -4.81 -5.85
C GLN A 229 10.51 -3.51 -5.14
N ALA A 230 9.36 -2.93 -5.47
CA ALA A 230 8.87 -1.70 -4.84
C ALA A 230 8.70 -1.88 -3.32
N THR A 231 8.12 -2.99 -2.89
CA THR A 231 7.92 -3.29 -1.46
C THR A 231 9.25 -3.50 -0.73
N MET A 232 10.19 -4.25 -1.30
CA MET A 232 11.52 -4.42 -0.71
C MET A 232 12.28 -3.10 -0.60
N ASN A 233 12.16 -2.25 -1.62
CA ASN A 233 12.76 -0.92 -1.61
C ASN A 233 12.08 0.01 -0.60
N ALA A 234 10.78 -0.17 -0.36
CA ALA A 234 10.07 0.54 0.69
C ALA A 234 10.57 0.12 2.08
N TYR A 235 10.82 -1.17 2.34
CA TYR A 235 11.42 -1.61 3.60
C TYR A 235 12.78 -0.95 3.84
N ALA A 236 13.62 -0.88 2.80
CA ALA A 236 14.93 -0.22 2.88
C ALA A 236 14.80 1.27 3.17
N ALA A 237 13.97 1.98 2.38
CA ALA A 237 13.79 3.43 2.50
C ALA A 237 13.20 3.81 3.86
N LYS A 238 12.29 2.98 4.37
CA LYS A 238 11.61 3.22 5.64
C LYS A 238 12.42 2.72 6.83
N GLY A 239 13.36 1.80 6.63
CA GLY A 239 14.16 1.19 7.71
C GLY A 239 13.30 0.44 8.74
N ASN A 240 12.10 0.01 8.35
CA ASN A 240 11.22 -0.87 9.10
C ASN A 240 10.32 -1.64 8.13
N ILE A 241 9.78 -2.77 8.57
CA ILE A 241 8.90 -3.60 7.75
C ILE A 241 7.44 -3.26 8.03
N GLU A 242 7.03 -3.35 9.30
CA GLU A 242 5.64 -3.13 9.74
C GLU A 242 5.10 -1.73 9.41
N GLY A 243 5.98 -0.73 9.30
CA GLY A 243 5.58 0.63 8.98
C GLY A 243 5.27 0.90 7.52
N VAL A 244 5.70 0.04 6.59
CA VAL A 244 5.54 0.27 5.15
C VAL A 244 4.07 0.14 4.76
N GLN A 245 3.47 1.19 4.23
CA GLN A 245 2.08 1.25 3.76
C GLN A 245 2.03 1.18 2.22
N GLN A 246 0.80 1.05 1.68
CA GLN A 246 0.60 1.00 0.23
C GLN A 246 1.14 2.23 -0.50
N THR A 247 1.09 3.41 0.12
CA THR A 247 1.67 4.66 -0.42
C THR A 247 3.18 4.62 -0.55
N ASP A 248 3.89 3.97 0.38
CA ASP A 248 5.34 3.80 0.28
C ASP A 248 5.70 2.89 -0.91
N VAL A 249 4.93 1.81 -1.10
CA VAL A 249 5.08 0.93 -2.27
C VAL A 249 4.80 1.70 -3.56
N ASN A 250 3.72 2.48 -3.60
CA ASN A 250 3.38 3.31 -4.76
C ASN A 250 4.46 4.36 -5.06
N ALA A 251 5.06 4.98 -4.04
CA ALA A 251 6.17 5.90 -4.20
C ALA A 251 7.40 5.21 -4.83
N GLN A 252 7.68 3.95 -4.46
CA GLN A 252 8.74 3.18 -5.12
C GLN A 252 8.38 2.79 -6.56
N LEU A 253 7.12 2.45 -6.85
CA LEU A 253 6.66 2.18 -8.22
C LEU A 253 6.73 3.42 -9.12
N ALA A 254 6.58 4.61 -8.55
CA ALA A 254 6.70 5.88 -9.28
C ALA A 254 8.14 6.23 -9.69
N ARG A 255 9.12 5.35 -9.41
CA ARG A 255 10.48 5.49 -9.94
C ARG A 255 10.51 5.12 -11.42
N SER A 256 11.37 5.79 -12.18
CA SER A 256 11.48 5.60 -13.64
C SER A 256 11.87 4.20 -14.09
N SER A 257 12.48 3.40 -13.22
CA SER A 257 12.81 2.01 -13.49
C SER A 257 11.61 1.05 -13.47
N LEU A 258 10.46 1.48 -12.92
CA LEU A 258 9.29 0.62 -12.71
C LEU A 258 8.01 1.16 -13.35
N SER A 259 8.01 2.40 -13.85
CA SER A 259 6.84 3.04 -14.44
C SER A 259 7.22 4.03 -15.52
N THR A 260 6.26 4.41 -16.36
CA THR A 260 6.47 5.36 -17.47
C THR A 260 5.96 6.74 -17.09
N GLU A 261 6.68 7.80 -17.45
CA GLU A 261 6.20 9.17 -17.20
C GLU A 261 4.98 9.48 -18.06
N ALA A 262 4.03 10.23 -17.52
CA ALA A 262 2.82 10.61 -18.24
C ALA A 262 2.49 12.10 -18.05
N GLU A 263 2.08 12.73 -19.14
CA GLU A 263 1.64 14.13 -19.16
C GLU A 263 0.35 14.29 -18.35
N ALA A 264 0.41 15.03 -17.25
CA ALA A 264 -0.70 15.17 -16.30
C ALA A 264 -2.00 15.66 -16.95
N THR A 265 -1.92 16.63 -17.87
CA THR A 265 -3.09 17.15 -18.61
C THR A 265 -3.72 16.11 -19.52
N ALA A 266 -2.92 15.28 -20.19
CA ALA A 266 -3.42 14.23 -21.06
C ALA A 266 -4.08 13.10 -20.26
N VAL A 267 -3.48 12.73 -19.13
CA VAL A 267 -4.02 11.71 -18.22
C VAL A 267 -5.38 12.13 -17.65
N LEU A 268 -5.48 13.38 -17.19
CA LEU A 268 -6.68 14.00 -16.60
C LEU A 268 -7.68 14.56 -17.63
N ALA A 269 -7.46 14.32 -18.94
CA ALA A 269 -8.46 14.64 -19.98
C ALA A 269 -9.79 13.90 -19.78
N SER A 270 -9.78 12.85 -18.96
CA SER A 270 -10.97 12.28 -18.34
C SER A 270 -10.71 12.08 -16.85
N PRO A 271 -11.73 12.13 -15.99
CA PRO A 271 -11.54 11.97 -14.56
C PRO A 271 -10.84 10.67 -14.20
N LEU A 272 -10.07 10.74 -13.12
CA LEU A 272 -9.42 9.61 -12.48
C LEU A 272 -9.89 9.49 -11.04
N TYR A 273 -9.78 8.29 -10.48
CA TYR A 273 -10.36 7.98 -9.19
C TYR A 273 -9.39 7.23 -8.31
N THR A 274 -9.18 7.71 -7.08
CA THR A 274 -8.55 6.95 -5.99
C THR A 274 -9.63 6.23 -5.23
N VAL A 275 -9.51 4.93 -4.98
CA VAL A 275 -10.51 4.21 -4.17
C VAL A 275 -10.04 4.18 -2.71
N ASP A 276 -10.72 4.91 -1.84
CA ASP A 276 -10.33 5.03 -0.42
C ASP A 276 -10.64 3.78 0.39
N GLY A 277 -11.55 2.94 -0.11
CA GLY A 277 -11.94 1.69 0.51
C GLY A 277 -13.40 1.68 0.94
N ASP A 278 -13.71 0.72 1.82
CA ASP A 278 -15.07 0.46 2.28
C ASP A 278 -15.21 1.03 3.69
N LEU A 279 -15.89 2.17 3.80
CA LEU A 279 -15.83 3.06 4.95
C LEU A 279 -17.20 3.25 5.59
N MET A 280 -17.21 3.35 6.91
CA MET A 280 -18.40 3.75 7.67
C MET A 280 -18.61 5.25 7.57
N GLN A 281 -19.88 5.69 7.55
CA GLN A 281 -20.17 7.12 7.64
C GLN A 281 -20.07 7.58 9.08
N SER A 282 -19.18 8.54 9.35
CA SER A 282 -19.01 9.14 10.68
C SER A 282 -19.11 10.65 10.57
N ILE A 283 -20.16 11.21 11.17
CA ILE A 283 -20.37 12.66 11.25
C ILE A 283 -20.32 13.04 12.73
N ILE A 284 -19.51 14.04 13.05
CA ILE A 284 -19.45 14.55 14.42
C ILE A 284 -20.81 15.05 14.87
N GLY A 285 -21.19 14.69 16.11
CA GLY A 285 -22.46 15.06 16.69
C GLY A 285 -23.63 14.15 16.30
N THR A 286 -23.40 13.13 15.47
CA THR A 286 -24.40 12.10 15.16
C THR A 286 -23.94 10.72 15.65
N THR A 287 -24.87 9.78 15.72
CA THR A 287 -24.53 8.35 15.88
C THR A 287 -23.85 7.88 14.58
N PRO A 288 -22.65 7.28 14.63
CA PRO A 288 -22.02 6.72 13.45
C PRO A 288 -22.90 5.63 12.82
N ASP A 289 -22.99 5.62 11.49
CA ASP A 289 -23.62 4.52 10.77
C ASP A 289 -22.57 3.42 10.60
N GLY A 290 -22.76 2.30 11.29
CA GLY A 290 -21.86 1.15 11.20
C GLY A 290 -21.90 0.42 9.85
N THR A 291 -22.75 0.88 8.93
CA THR A 291 -22.87 0.32 7.59
C THR A 291 -21.79 0.90 6.67
N LEU A 292 -21.03 0.01 6.01
CA LEU A 292 -19.92 0.40 5.16
C LEU A 292 -20.38 0.80 3.75
N SER A 293 -19.61 1.64 3.08
CA SER A 293 -19.83 2.03 1.69
C SER A 293 -18.50 2.12 0.95
N PRO A 294 -18.43 1.69 -0.32
CA PRO A 294 -17.32 2.05 -1.18
C PRO A 294 -17.23 3.57 -1.33
N VAL A 295 -16.04 4.11 -1.09
CA VAL A 295 -15.71 5.53 -1.20
C VAL A 295 -14.54 5.70 -2.15
N ARG A 296 -14.59 6.77 -2.95
CA ARG A 296 -13.52 7.17 -3.87
C ARG A 296 -13.36 8.68 -3.91
N GLU A 297 -12.17 9.15 -4.24
CA GLU A 297 -11.91 10.55 -4.59
C GLU A 297 -11.88 10.68 -6.12
N ALA A 298 -12.70 11.58 -6.67
CA ALA A 298 -12.76 11.88 -8.10
C ALA A 298 -11.90 13.11 -8.44
N PHE A 299 -10.88 12.91 -9.25
CA PHE A 299 -9.94 13.93 -9.74
C PHE A 299 -10.34 14.33 -11.16
N ALA A 300 -10.79 15.57 -11.34
CA ALA A 300 -11.20 16.09 -12.65
C ALA A 300 -10.53 17.43 -12.95
N LEU A 301 -9.88 17.52 -14.11
CA LEU A 301 -9.25 18.76 -14.59
C LEU A 301 -10.17 19.45 -15.61
N ALA A 302 -10.69 20.62 -15.27
CA ALA A 302 -11.47 21.47 -16.17
C ALA A 302 -10.71 22.79 -16.39
N GLY A 303 -10.16 22.97 -17.61
CA GLY A 303 -9.24 24.07 -17.87
C GLY A 303 -8.00 23.97 -16.97
N SER A 304 -7.78 24.99 -16.14
CA SER A 304 -6.70 25.04 -15.14
C SER A 304 -7.14 24.61 -13.74
N THR A 305 -8.38 24.16 -13.55
CA THR A 305 -8.91 23.83 -12.22
C THR A 305 -8.98 22.32 -12.04
N LEU A 306 -8.20 21.78 -11.11
CA LEU A 306 -8.29 20.40 -10.65
C LEU A 306 -9.24 20.34 -9.45
N SER A 307 -10.43 19.75 -9.64
CA SER A 307 -11.34 19.45 -8.54
C SER A 307 -11.10 18.06 -7.99
N VAL A 308 -11.12 17.92 -6.67
CA VAL A 308 -11.13 16.63 -5.95
C VAL A 308 -12.45 16.51 -5.21
N VAL A 309 -13.25 15.50 -5.54
CA VAL A 309 -14.59 15.31 -4.96
C VAL A 309 -14.68 13.91 -4.36
N GLN A 310 -14.94 13.83 -3.07
CA GLN A 310 -15.25 12.56 -2.43
C GLN A 310 -16.63 12.07 -2.88
N GLU A 311 -16.68 10.85 -3.39
CA GLU A 311 -17.90 10.17 -3.82
C GLU A 311 -18.11 8.90 -3.01
N VAL A 312 -19.37 8.61 -2.74
CA VAL A 312 -19.82 7.38 -2.08
C VAL A 312 -20.75 6.61 -3.01
N GLN A 313 -20.60 5.29 -3.02
CA GLN A 313 -21.52 4.43 -3.75
C GLN A 313 -22.70 4.01 -2.86
N ARG A 314 -23.92 4.26 -3.33
CA ARG A 314 -25.19 3.80 -2.75
C ARG A 314 -26.08 3.26 -3.87
N ASN A 315 -26.68 2.09 -3.69
CA ASN A 315 -27.52 1.38 -4.67
C ASN A 315 -26.80 1.18 -6.01
N GLY A 316 -25.49 0.90 -5.94
CA GLY A 316 -24.63 0.76 -7.11
C GLY A 316 -24.33 2.06 -7.87
N ALA A 317 -24.79 3.21 -7.41
CA ALA A 317 -24.55 4.51 -8.03
C ALA A 317 -23.60 5.36 -7.18
N TRP A 318 -22.62 5.98 -7.84
CA TRP A 318 -21.75 6.97 -7.19
C TRP A 318 -22.43 8.33 -7.14
N SER A 319 -22.25 9.01 -6.02
CA SER A 319 -22.70 10.38 -5.81
C SER A 319 -21.74 11.11 -4.89
N PRO A 320 -21.62 12.44 -4.97
CA PRO A 320 -20.84 13.20 -4.01
C PRO A 320 -21.26 12.89 -2.58
N ALA A 321 -20.27 12.68 -1.70
CA ALA A 321 -20.50 12.44 -0.28
C ALA A 321 -21.16 13.66 0.35
N SER A 322 -22.19 13.42 1.18
CA SER A 322 -22.91 14.46 1.90
C SER A 322 -23.11 14.06 3.37
N PRO A 323 -22.62 14.87 4.33
CA PRO A 323 -21.79 16.06 4.13
C PRO A 323 -20.40 15.69 3.56
N VAL A 324 -19.74 16.65 2.90
CA VAL A 324 -18.38 16.44 2.36
C VAL A 324 -17.44 16.04 3.49
N GLY A 325 -16.62 15.01 3.25
CA GLY A 325 -15.68 14.46 4.22
C GLY A 325 -16.32 13.59 5.32
N SER A 326 -17.59 13.20 5.19
CA SER A 326 -18.25 12.28 6.15
C SER A 326 -17.63 10.88 6.20
N TYR A 327 -16.74 10.58 5.26
CA TYR A 327 -15.97 9.34 5.17
C TYR A 327 -14.48 9.55 5.39
N ASP A 328 -14.05 10.80 5.64
CA ASP A 328 -12.71 11.09 6.12
C ASP A 328 -12.67 10.59 7.56
N GLY A 329 -12.12 9.40 7.73
CA GLY A 329 -12.27 8.59 8.93
C GLY A 329 -10.98 7.88 9.27
N TRP A 330 -11.02 7.13 10.38
CA TRP A 330 -9.86 6.64 11.12
C TRP A 330 -8.79 5.86 10.32
N PHE A 331 -9.11 5.45 9.10
CA PHE A 331 -8.29 4.58 8.26
C PHE A 331 -8.44 4.85 6.75
N SER A 332 -9.18 5.88 6.34
CA SER A 332 -9.24 6.26 4.92
C SER A 332 -7.89 6.85 4.56
N GLY A 333 -7.21 6.28 3.58
CA GLY A 333 -5.92 6.79 3.12
C GLY A 333 -5.97 8.23 2.63
N SER A 334 -7.15 8.87 2.53
CA SER A 334 -7.27 10.33 2.65
C SER A 334 -6.27 10.79 3.72
N TRP A 335 -5.39 11.68 3.32
CA TRP A 335 -4.00 11.85 3.74
C TRP A 335 -3.83 12.08 5.25
N ILE A 336 -4.93 12.29 5.99
CA ILE A 336 -5.03 12.37 7.45
C ILE A 336 -6.32 11.72 7.95
N SER A 337 -6.18 10.91 8.99
CA SER A 337 -7.26 10.43 9.85
C SER A 337 -7.93 11.60 10.57
N GLN A 338 -8.96 12.19 9.95
CA GLN A 338 -9.86 13.11 10.64
C GLN A 338 -10.92 12.27 11.34
N ASN A 339 -11.12 12.42 12.64
CA ASN A 339 -12.19 11.65 13.29
C ASN A 339 -13.55 12.25 12.89
N GLY A 340 -14.16 11.71 11.82
CA GLY A 340 -15.51 12.01 11.39
C GLY A 340 -15.68 13.35 10.67
N GLY A 341 -14.74 13.70 9.78
CA GLY A 341 -14.91 14.88 8.92
C GLY A 341 -15.03 16.21 9.67
N ALA A 342 -14.30 16.39 10.77
CA ALA A 342 -14.40 17.60 11.61
C ALA A 342 -13.85 18.86 10.93
N GLY A 343 -12.73 18.70 10.22
CA GLY A 343 -11.85 19.80 9.87
C GLY A 343 -10.52 19.82 10.60
N ALA A 344 -9.71 20.82 10.29
CA ALA A 344 -8.40 21.06 10.90
C ALA A 344 -7.98 22.53 10.78
N TYR A 345 -6.95 22.90 11.54
CA TYR A 345 -6.09 24.03 11.19
C TYR A 345 -4.94 23.50 10.34
N GLU A 346 -4.63 24.17 9.23
CA GLU A 346 -3.47 23.86 8.40
C GLU A 346 -2.44 24.99 8.48
N MET A 347 -1.16 24.63 8.47
CA MET A 347 -0.09 25.62 8.45
C MET A 347 0.11 26.14 7.03
N LYS A 348 0.03 27.46 6.87
CA LYS A 348 0.29 28.15 5.61
C LYS A 348 1.77 28.16 5.26
N ALA A 349 2.09 28.47 4.00
CA ALA A 349 3.46 28.60 3.50
C ALA A 349 4.31 29.61 4.27
N ASP A 350 3.70 30.66 4.83
CA ASP A 350 4.37 31.69 5.64
C ASP A 350 4.58 31.29 7.12
N GLY A 351 4.13 30.09 7.53
CA GLY A 351 4.25 29.57 8.89
C GLY A 351 3.08 29.94 9.81
N THR A 352 2.15 30.80 9.38
CA THR A 352 0.92 31.08 10.13
C THR A 352 -0.12 29.97 9.95
N TRP A 353 -1.14 29.93 10.81
CA TRP A 353 -2.24 28.97 10.69
C TRP A 353 -3.38 29.55 9.83
N THR A 354 -4.15 28.66 9.20
CA THR A 354 -5.50 28.99 8.70
C THR A 354 -6.45 29.27 9.87
N ASP A 355 -7.63 29.79 9.56
CA ASP A 355 -8.78 29.58 10.45
C ASP A 355 -9.17 28.09 10.48
N TRP A 356 -10.10 27.71 11.34
CA TRP A 356 -10.61 26.33 11.35
C TRP A 356 -11.28 26.00 10.01
N LEU A 357 -10.66 25.10 9.24
CA LEU A 357 -11.20 24.60 7.98
C LEU A 357 -12.13 23.42 8.28
N PRO A 358 -13.44 23.48 7.97
CA PRO A 358 -14.31 22.30 8.02
C PRO A 358 -13.87 21.25 6.99
N ALA A 359 -14.31 20.00 7.12
CA ALA A 359 -13.93 18.95 6.17
C ALA A 359 -14.22 19.28 4.70
N ALA A 360 -15.29 20.03 4.41
CA ALA A 360 -15.56 20.50 3.05
C ALA A 360 -14.43 21.38 2.47
N GLN A 361 -13.76 22.18 3.30
CA GLN A 361 -12.63 23.02 2.87
C GLN A 361 -11.31 22.24 2.84
N MET A 362 -11.23 21.11 3.52
CA MET A 362 -10.07 20.21 3.42
C MET A 362 -9.98 19.56 2.03
N HIS A 363 -11.05 19.53 1.24
CA HIS A 363 -11.06 19.04 -0.14
C HIS A 363 -11.12 20.20 -1.16
N PRO A 364 -10.10 21.08 -1.25
CA PRO A 364 -10.18 22.21 -2.14
C PRO A 364 -10.02 21.80 -3.60
N SER A 365 -10.46 22.69 -4.50
CA SER A 365 -10.05 22.66 -5.90
C SER A 365 -8.77 23.47 -6.09
N TYR A 366 -7.85 22.97 -6.90
CA TYR A 366 -6.55 23.59 -7.14
C TYR A 366 -6.55 24.33 -8.47
N ALA A 367 -6.08 25.58 -8.46
CA ALA A 367 -5.74 26.30 -9.69
C ALA A 367 -4.31 25.92 -10.10
N LEU A 368 -4.19 25.10 -11.15
CA LEU A 368 -2.95 24.53 -11.62
C LEU A 368 -2.65 24.95 -13.07
N SER A 369 -1.36 25.12 -13.36
CA SER A 369 -0.84 25.42 -14.68
C SER A 369 0.10 24.32 -15.15
N SER A 370 0.13 24.06 -16.45
CA SER A 370 1.04 23.05 -17.01
C SER A 370 2.47 23.55 -17.07
N VAL A 371 3.39 22.74 -16.55
CA VAL A 371 4.84 22.97 -16.62
C VAL A 371 5.51 21.67 -17.03
N GLY A 372 5.78 21.51 -18.32
CA GLY A 372 6.15 20.22 -18.90
C GLY A 372 5.07 19.17 -18.65
N SER A 373 5.49 17.98 -18.19
CA SER A 373 4.62 16.84 -17.85
C SER A 373 3.79 17.03 -16.58
N LYS A 374 4.00 18.12 -15.84
CA LYS A 374 3.45 18.34 -14.50
C LYS A 374 2.41 19.44 -14.49
N LEU A 375 1.60 19.44 -13.43
CA LEU A 375 0.73 20.54 -13.06
C LEU A 375 1.28 21.20 -11.79
N ILE A 376 1.43 22.52 -11.82
CA ILE A 376 1.97 23.30 -10.70
C ILE A 376 1.02 24.45 -10.39
N GLY A 377 0.78 24.68 -9.11
CA GLY A 377 0.00 25.81 -8.62
C GLY A 377 0.19 26.00 -7.12
N THR A 378 -0.83 26.52 -6.46
CA THR A 378 -0.84 26.73 -5.02
C THR A 378 -2.07 26.06 -4.39
N ASP A 379 -1.86 25.47 -3.23
CA ASP A 379 -2.93 25.05 -2.35
C ASP A 379 -3.71 26.29 -1.87
N PRO A 380 -5.03 26.36 -2.07
CA PRO A 380 -5.79 27.59 -1.78
C PRO A 380 -6.00 27.85 -0.29
N ASN A 381 -5.84 26.84 0.58
CA ASN A 381 -5.97 27.01 2.02
C ASN A 381 -4.67 27.53 2.62
N THR A 382 -3.56 26.93 2.20
CA THR A 382 -2.23 27.15 2.80
C THR A 382 -1.35 28.12 2.01
N ASN A 383 -1.71 28.42 0.77
CA ASN A 383 -0.88 29.13 -0.20
C ASN A 383 0.49 28.47 -0.40
N ASP A 384 0.61 27.17 -0.11
CA ASP A 384 1.82 26.39 -0.38
C ASP A 384 1.87 25.95 -1.84
N GLN A 385 3.08 25.83 -2.38
CA GLN A 385 3.25 25.34 -3.74
C GLN A 385 2.81 23.87 -3.80
N VAL A 386 2.01 23.53 -4.80
CA VAL A 386 1.58 22.16 -5.09
C VAL A 386 2.09 21.77 -6.46
N THR A 387 2.70 20.59 -6.55
CA THR A 387 3.06 19.93 -7.81
C THR A 387 2.35 18.60 -7.91
N VAL A 388 1.63 18.38 -9.00
CA VAL A 388 1.00 17.11 -9.36
C VAL A 388 1.70 16.52 -10.58
N SER A 389 2.11 15.26 -10.50
CA SER A 389 2.73 14.53 -11.60
C SER A 389 2.16 13.13 -11.71
N TYR A 390 2.16 12.59 -12.93
CA TYR A 390 1.62 11.26 -13.20
C TYR A 390 2.65 10.33 -13.81
N ARG A 391 2.51 9.06 -13.47
CA ARG A 391 3.17 7.95 -14.16
C ARG A 391 2.18 6.84 -14.44
N THR A 392 2.41 6.05 -15.47
CA THR A 392 1.61 4.88 -15.81
C THR A 392 2.33 3.59 -15.46
N LEU A 393 1.56 2.60 -15.05
CA LEU A 393 2.02 1.27 -14.70
C LEU A 393 1.02 0.24 -15.22
N ASP A 394 1.49 -0.86 -15.80
CA ASP A 394 0.64 -2.03 -16.06
C ASP A 394 0.35 -2.74 -14.74
N VAL A 395 -0.93 -2.83 -14.40
CA VAL A 395 -1.42 -3.54 -13.20
C VAL A 395 -2.16 -4.82 -13.57
N GLY A 396 -2.20 -5.20 -14.85
CA GLY A 396 -2.86 -6.40 -15.32
C GLY A 396 -2.42 -7.65 -14.55
N GLY A 397 -3.38 -8.49 -14.18
CA GLY A 397 -3.15 -9.69 -13.37
C GLY A 397 -2.91 -9.44 -11.88
N SER A 398 -2.75 -8.17 -11.44
CA SER A 398 -2.59 -7.85 -10.02
C SER A 398 -3.94 -7.88 -9.28
N PRO A 399 -3.96 -8.18 -7.97
CA PRO A 399 -5.16 -8.18 -7.15
C PRO A 399 -5.91 -6.84 -7.16
N LEU A 400 -7.24 -6.88 -7.18
CA LEU A 400 -8.08 -5.67 -7.13
C LEU A 400 -7.89 -4.89 -5.82
N SER A 401 -7.65 -5.58 -4.70
CA SER A 401 -7.44 -4.96 -3.37
C SER A 401 -6.24 -4.02 -3.30
N ARG A 402 -5.32 -4.10 -4.26
CA ARG A 402 -4.19 -3.19 -4.41
C ARG A 402 -4.62 -1.75 -4.72
N SER A 403 -5.77 -1.58 -5.39
CA SER A 403 -6.30 -0.25 -5.69
C SER A 403 -6.75 0.51 -4.45
N LEU A 404 -6.98 -0.19 -3.34
CA LEU A 404 -7.51 0.43 -2.15
C LEU A 404 -6.43 1.22 -1.41
N HIS A 405 -6.75 2.48 -1.19
CA HIS A 405 -6.03 3.39 -0.33
C HIS A 405 -6.55 3.28 1.12
N ILE A 406 -6.69 2.07 1.64
CA ILE A 406 -7.08 1.81 3.04
C ILE A 406 -5.98 1.00 3.72
N ASP A 407 -5.92 1.07 5.06
CA ASP A 407 -5.01 0.25 5.85
C ASP A 407 -5.11 -1.23 5.45
N TYR A 408 -3.95 -1.88 5.31
CA TYR A 408 -3.86 -3.28 4.95
C TYR A 408 -4.62 -4.23 5.90
N ARG A 409 -4.77 -3.85 7.17
CA ARG A 409 -5.50 -4.59 8.21
C ARG A 409 -7.01 -4.54 8.02
N ASN A 410 -7.52 -3.73 7.09
CA ASN A 410 -8.93 -3.67 6.80
C ASN A 410 -9.43 -5.07 6.36
N PRO A 411 -10.47 -5.61 7.03
CA PRO A 411 -10.91 -6.98 6.79
C PRO A 411 -11.58 -7.14 5.43
N VAL A 412 -12.26 -6.10 4.92
CA VAL A 412 -12.86 -6.12 3.58
C VAL A 412 -11.76 -6.21 2.53
N ARG A 413 -10.73 -5.35 2.62
CA ARG A 413 -9.54 -5.40 1.74
C ARG A 413 -8.88 -6.79 1.75
N SER A 414 -8.72 -7.38 2.93
CA SER A 414 -8.10 -8.70 3.09
C SER A 414 -8.94 -9.84 2.50
N ALA A 415 -10.27 -9.67 2.45
CA ALA A 415 -11.21 -10.65 1.92
C ALA A 415 -11.57 -10.44 0.44
N MET A 416 -11.09 -9.37 -0.19
CA MET A 416 -11.26 -9.13 -1.64
C MET A 416 -10.54 -10.18 -2.47
N VAL A 417 -11.13 -10.49 -3.62
CA VAL A 417 -10.63 -11.47 -4.59
C VAL A 417 -10.69 -10.87 -6.00
N GLY A 418 -10.09 -11.57 -6.96
CA GLY A 418 -10.09 -11.13 -8.36
C GLY A 418 -8.89 -10.25 -8.69
N THR A 419 -8.66 -10.10 -9.99
CA THR A 419 -7.50 -9.41 -10.53
C THR A 419 -7.92 -8.44 -11.64
N PHE A 420 -7.07 -7.44 -11.89
CA PHE A 420 -7.22 -6.58 -13.06
C PHE A 420 -7.04 -7.40 -14.35
N ALA A 421 -7.80 -7.05 -15.39
CA ALA A 421 -7.63 -7.65 -16.71
C ALA A 421 -6.23 -7.37 -17.26
N SER A 422 -5.71 -8.27 -18.10
CA SER A 422 -4.41 -8.06 -18.77
C SER A 422 -4.39 -6.74 -19.55
N GLY A 423 -3.28 -5.99 -19.46
CA GLY A 423 -3.12 -4.68 -20.10
C GLY A 423 -3.83 -3.52 -19.39
N THR A 424 -4.39 -3.74 -18.19
CA THR A 424 -4.99 -2.67 -17.40
C THR A 424 -3.92 -1.67 -16.96
N THR A 425 -4.12 -0.40 -17.30
CA THR A 425 -3.22 0.69 -16.87
C THR A 425 -3.72 1.31 -15.56
N GLY A 426 -2.83 1.35 -14.56
CA GLY A 426 -2.97 2.18 -13.37
C GLY A 426 -2.19 3.48 -13.52
N TYR A 427 -2.66 4.55 -12.86
CA TYR A 427 -2.04 5.87 -12.87
C TYR A 427 -1.51 6.19 -11.49
N LEU A 428 -0.20 6.29 -11.34
CA LEU A 428 0.45 6.75 -10.11
C LEU A 428 0.42 8.27 -10.08
N ALA A 429 -0.48 8.82 -9.29
CA ALA A 429 -0.58 10.26 -9.05
C ALA A 429 0.31 10.62 -7.86
N THR A 430 1.30 11.47 -8.09
CA THR A 430 2.17 12.00 -7.03
C THR A 430 1.86 13.47 -6.80
N MET A 431 1.55 13.81 -5.56
CA MET A 431 1.34 15.18 -5.10
C MET A 431 2.46 15.57 -4.14
N ALA A 432 3.17 16.65 -4.48
CA ALA A 432 4.28 17.20 -3.72
C ALA A 432 3.96 18.63 -3.29
N TYR A 433 4.42 18.99 -2.09
CA TYR A 433 4.22 20.31 -1.50
C TYR A 433 5.58 21.01 -1.32
N GLY A 434 5.58 22.34 -1.39
CA GLY A 434 6.78 23.16 -1.25
C GLY A 434 7.34 23.16 0.17
N ASN A 435 6.47 22.99 1.18
CA ASN A 435 6.83 22.99 2.59
C ASN A 435 6.28 21.76 3.32
N ASP A 436 6.75 21.54 4.56
CA ASP A 436 6.14 20.51 5.40
C ASP A 436 4.69 20.87 5.67
N ARG A 437 3.83 19.87 5.61
CA ARG A 437 2.41 20.01 5.90
C ARG A 437 2.18 19.73 7.37
N LEU A 438 1.77 20.74 8.11
CA LEU A 438 1.38 20.60 9.52
C LEU A 438 -0.12 20.85 9.65
N MET A 439 -0.75 20.06 10.49
CA MET A 439 -2.13 20.32 10.89
C MET A 439 -2.42 19.99 12.33
N LEU A 440 -3.40 20.69 12.87
CA LEU A 440 -3.99 20.47 14.18
C LEU A 440 -5.42 19.97 13.98
N VAL A 441 -5.71 18.77 14.49
CA VAL A 441 -6.96 18.07 14.24
C VAL A 441 -7.84 18.08 15.48
N ASN A 442 -9.14 17.92 15.28
CA ASN A 442 -10.13 18.12 16.35
C ASN A 442 -9.88 17.28 17.60
N GLN A 443 -9.55 15.99 17.46
CA GLN A 443 -9.31 15.11 18.60
C GLN A 443 -7.83 14.86 18.87
N GLY A 444 -6.96 15.55 18.13
CA GLY A 444 -5.52 15.45 18.28
C GLY A 444 -4.96 14.04 18.36
N ILE A 445 -3.90 13.90 19.15
CA ILE A 445 -3.19 12.64 19.38
C ILE A 445 -3.73 11.83 20.57
N GLY A 446 -4.58 12.43 21.40
CA GLY A 446 -5.10 11.83 22.63
C GLY A 446 -5.83 12.82 23.52
N LEU A 447 -6.24 12.38 24.71
CA LEU A 447 -6.92 13.21 25.71
C LEU A 447 -5.93 13.70 26.77
N PRO A 448 -6.10 14.88 27.35
CA PRO A 448 -5.22 15.36 28.42
C PRO A 448 -5.32 14.45 29.65
N TRP A 449 -4.17 14.20 30.28
CA TRP A 449 -4.07 13.46 31.53
C TRP A 449 -3.70 14.39 32.67
N ILE A 450 -4.59 14.54 33.64
CA ILE A 450 -4.47 15.53 34.72
C ILE A 450 -4.83 14.85 36.03
N ASN A 451 -3.99 15.04 37.05
CA ASN A 451 -4.22 14.51 38.41
C ASN A 451 -4.54 13.01 38.43
N GLY A 452 -3.87 12.22 37.57
CA GLY A 452 -4.00 10.76 37.55
C GLY A 452 -5.22 10.22 36.79
N GLN A 453 -5.91 11.04 36.01
CA GLN A 453 -7.07 10.62 35.21
C GLN A 453 -7.10 11.31 33.83
N THR A 454 -7.79 10.67 32.88
CA THR A 454 -8.09 11.25 31.57
C THR A 454 -9.18 12.31 31.71
N VAL A 455 -8.98 13.49 31.13
CA VAL A 455 -9.94 14.60 31.14
C VAL A 455 -10.56 14.75 29.75
N ASN A 456 -11.87 14.51 29.65
CA ASN A 456 -12.64 14.56 28.39
C ASN A 456 -13.53 15.81 28.35
N VAL A 457 -12.91 16.98 28.20
CA VAL A 457 -13.60 18.27 28.16
C VAL A 457 -13.17 19.02 26.88
N PRO A 458 -13.94 18.93 25.79
CA PRO A 458 -13.61 19.63 24.56
C PRO A 458 -14.01 21.11 24.60
N THR A 459 -13.32 21.91 23.80
CA THR A 459 -13.80 23.25 23.41
C THR A 459 -14.58 23.11 22.10
N MET A 460 -15.72 23.81 21.97
CA MET A 460 -16.51 23.78 20.74
C MET A 460 -16.13 24.92 19.82
N VAL A 461 -15.69 24.60 18.59
CA VAL A 461 -15.35 25.57 17.55
C VAL A 461 -16.12 25.20 16.30
N ASN A 462 -16.97 26.10 15.80
CA ASN A 462 -17.82 25.88 14.62
C ASN A 462 -18.61 24.56 14.66
N GLY A 463 -19.08 24.16 15.85
CA GLY A 463 -19.83 22.91 16.06
C GLY A 463 -18.97 21.65 16.16
N SER A 464 -17.65 21.75 16.01
CA SER A 464 -16.70 20.64 16.22
C SER A 464 -16.10 20.66 17.62
N ALA A 465 -16.03 19.49 18.25
CA ALA A 465 -15.35 19.29 19.52
C ALA A 465 -13.83 19.23 19.30
N GLN A 466 -13.11 20.20 19.86
CA GLN A 466 -11.65 20.28 19.84
C GLN A 466 -11.06 19.91 21.21
N TYR A 467 -10.09 19.02 21.22
CA TYR A 467 -9.39 18.56 22.42
C TYR A 467 -8.01 19.18 22.51
N SER A 468 -7.73 19.80 23.65
CA SER A 468 -6.43 20.36 23.96
C SER A 468 -5.58 19.39 24.79
N LEU A 469 -4.28 19.52 24.65
CA LEU A 469 -3.28 19.05 25.58
C LEU A 469 -3.23 20.03 26.78
N GLY A 470 -2.90 19.52 27.96
CA GLY A 470 -2.94 20.30 29.22
C GLY A 470 -4.36 20.51 29.78
N ASP A 471 -4.48 21.42 30.75
CA ASP A 471 -5.74 21.76 31.41
C ASP A 471 -6.69 22.50 30.46
N PRO A 472 -7.87 21.92 30.13
CA PRO A 472 -8.83 22.57 29.24
C PRO A 472 -9.41 23.87 29.82
N ALA A 473 -9.33 24.12 31.13
CA ALA A 473 -9.74 25.38 31.74
C ALA A 473 -8.65 26.47 31.66
N GLN A 474 -7.39 26.09 31.45
CA GLN A 474 -6.28 27.03 31.39
C GLN A 474 -6.23 27.77 30.05
N THR A 475 -5.80 29.03 30.09
CA THR A 475 -5.41 29.79 28.89
C THR A 475 -3.89 29.84 28.84
N TYR A 476 -3.34 29.26 27.79
CA TYR A 476 -1.90 29.19 27.52
C TYR A 476 -1.45 30.41 26.70
N THR A 477 -0.21 30.85 26.90
CA THR A 477 0.32 32.04 26.21
C THR A 477 1.58 31.75 25.42
N SER A 478 2.19 30.58 25.63
CA SER A 478 3.37 30.13 24.92
C SER A 478 3.31 28.63 24.67
N ILE A 479 3.85 28.17 23.54
CA ILE A 479 4.05 26.74 23.29
C ILE A 479 4.93 26.07 24.34
N GLY A 480 5.78 26.85 25.05
CA GLY A 480 6.57 26.36 26.18
C GLY A 480 5.70 25.83 27.34
N ASP A 481 4.45 26.29 27.46
CA ASP A 481 3.51 25.82 28.48
C ASP A 481 3.08 24.36 28.25
N ALA A 482 3.37 23.77 27.08
CA ALA A 482 3.21 22.34 26.85
C ALA A 482 4.18 21.48 27.67
N ILE A 483 5.29 22.05 28.14
CA ILE A 483 6.26 21.34 28.97
C ILE A 483 5.64 21.03 30.34
N GLY A 484 5.71 19.76 30.73
CA GLY A 484 5.11 19.22 31.95
C GLY A 484 3.71 18.63 31.73
N THR A 485 3.13 18.77 30.54
CA THR A 485 1.83 18.16 30.22
C THR A 485 1.96 16.67 29.93
N GLN A 486 0.86 15.95 30.16
CA GLN A 486 0.72 14.53 29.88
C GLN A 486 -0.52 14.30 29.02
N THR A 487 -0.43 13.40 28.06
CA THR A 487 -1.53 13.03 27.16
C THR A 487 -1.73 11.52 27.19
N ASP A 488 -2.97 11.10 27.43
CA ASP A 488 -3.39 9.72 27.29
C ASP A 488 -3.43 9.31 25.82
N ILE A 489 -2.55 8.38 25.46
CA ILE A 489 -2.43 7.82 24.11
C ILE A 489 -2.72 6.32 24.08
N GLY A 490 -3.11 5.70 25.20
CA GLY A 490 -3.23 4.24 25.34
C GLY A 490 -4.32 3.82 26.31
N GLY A 491 -5.49 4.47 26.25
CA GLY A 491 -6.68 4.09 27.02
C GLY A 491 -6.52 4.26 28.52
N GLY A 492 -5.77 5.25 28.95
CA GLY A 492 -5.47 5.58 30.34
C GLY A 492 -4.28 4.81 30.93
N CYS A 493 -3.64 3.93 30.14
CA CYS A 493 -2.51 3.11 30.58
C CYS A 493 -1.16 3.59 30.05
N VAL A 494 -1.13 4.28 28.91
CA VAL A 494 0.10 4.77 28.30
C VAL A 494 -0.02 6.26 28.04
N LEU A 495 0.98 7.01 28.50
CA LEU A 495 1.02 8.47 28.43
C LEU A 495 2.16 8.92 27.54
N LEU A 496 1.93 9.97 26.75
CA LEU A 496 2.97 10.82 26.19
C LEU A 496 3.22 11.99 27.14
N ASN A 497 4.47 12.16 27.57
CA ASN A 497 4.93 13.19 28.48
C ASN A 497 5.83 14.16 27.72
N ILE A 498 5.53 15.46 27.76
CA ILE A 498 6.40 16.50 27.22
C ILE A 498 7.28 17.00 28.37
N LYS A 499 8.57 16.66 28.36
CA LYS A 499 9.50 17.01 29.43
C LYS A 499 10.38 18.20 29.03
N SER A 500 11.10 18.77 29.99
CA SER A 500 12.10 19.81 29.73
C SER A 500 13.24 19.30 28.84
N ASN A 501 14.06 20.21 28.32
CA ASN A 501 15.29 19.90 27.57
C ASN A 501 15.08 19.08 26.28
N GLY A 502 13.95 19.28 25.59
CA GLY A 502 13.70 18.63 24.29
C GLY A 502 13.35 17.15 24.37
N VAL A 503 12.94 16.65 25.55
CA VAL A 503 12.62 15.23 25.75
C VAL A 503 11.12 14.99 25.67
N ALA A 504 10.71 14.05 24.81
CA ALA A 504 9.36 13.50 24.81
C ALA A 504 9.43 12.05 25.27
N GLU A 505 8.54 11.63 26.17
CA GLU A 505 8.63 10.31 26.78
C GLU A 505 7.29 9.59 26.74
N VAL A 506 7.26 8.40 26.16
CA VAL A 506 6.12 7.51 26.26
C VAL A 506 6.35 6.56 27.43
N ASP A 507 5.47 6.59 28.43
CA ASP A 507 5.61 5.80 29.67
C ASP A 507 4.25 5.31 30.21
N LYS A 508 4.30 4.41 31.19
CA LYS A 508 3.15 3.86 31.90
C LYS A 508 2.47 4.94 32.73
N SER A 509 1.13 4.94 32.75
CA SER A 509 0.38 5.82 33.66
C SER A 509 0.40 5.34 35.12
N ASN A 510 0.71 4.05 35.33
CA ASN A 510 0.58 3.34 36.61
C ASN A 510 -0.83 3.41 37.24
N LYS A 511 -1.86 3.72 36.44
CA LYS A 511 -3.26 3.65 36.85
C LYS A 511 -3.62 2.20 37.25
N GLU A 512 -4.40 2.06 38.31
CA GLU A 512 -4.97 0.77 38.71
C GLU A 512 -5.77 0.14 37.54
N GLY A 513 -5.61 -1.17 37.35
CA GLY A 513 -6.25 -1.93 36.28
C GLY A 513 -5.46 -2.02 34.97
N CYS A 514 -4.36 -1.28 34.82
CA CYS A 514 -3.48 -1.40 33.65
C CYS A 514 -2.56 -2.61 33.73
N ASN A 515 -2.48 -3.40 32.65
CA ASN A 515 -1.59 -4.56 32.54
C ASN A 515 -0.48 -4.29 31.52
N TYR A 516 0.78 -4.41 31.98
CA TYR A 516 1.97 -4.18 31.14
C TYR A 516 2.82 -5.44 30.91
N THR A 517 2.42 -6.60 31.44
CA THR A 517 3.22 -7.84 31.43
C THR A 517 3.57 -8.31 30.01
N ASN A 518 2.66 -8.11 29.06
CA ASN A 518 2.85 -8.49 27.65
C ASN A 518 2.98 -7.27 26.72
N ASN A 519 3.35 -6.11 27.26
CA ASN A 519 3.52 -4.93 26.43
C ASN A 519 4.82 -5.05 25.60
N PRO A 520 4.77 -4.82 24.28
CA PRO A 520 5.96 -4.89 23.43
C PRO A 520 6.95 -3.74 23.65
N LEU A 521 6.57 -2.69 24.39
CA LEU A 521 7.43 -1.54 24.66
C LEU A 521 8.25 -1.72 25.94
N ASN A 522 9.54 -1.44 25.84
CA ASN A 522 10.41 -1.22 26.99
C ASN A 522 10.28 0.23 27.45
N PHE A 523 9.41 0.46 28.43
CA PHE A 523 9.18 1.80 28.99
C PHE A 523 10.31 2.25 29.96
N PRO A 524 10.65 3.54 30.00
CA PRO A 524 10.13 4.60 29.13
C PRO A 524 10.74 4.54 27.73
N VAL A 525 9.92 4.83 26.71
CA VAL A 525 10.40 5.02 25.33
C VAL A 525 10.67 6.50 25.13
N VAL A 526 11.94 6.85 24.95
CA VAL A 526 12.40 8.23 24.84
C VAL A 526 12.46 8.66 23.37
N GLY A 527 11.70 9.70 23.05
CA GLY A 527 11.81 10.49 21.83
C GLY A 527 12.31 11.90 22.13
N SER A 528 12.11 12.80 21.18
CA SER A 528 12.51 14.20 21.32
C SER A 528 11.42 15.14 20.84
N TRP A 529 11.49 16.39 21.29
CA TRP A 529 10.73 17.48 20.71
C TRP A 529 11.62 18.68 20.43
N SER A 530 11.20 19.48 19.47
CA SER A 530 11.85 20.75 19.09
C SER A 530 10.81 21.77 18.66
N ILE A 531 11.16 23.05 18.75
CA ILE A 531 10.34 24.12 18.17
C ILE A 531 10.43 24.06 16.65
N TYR A 532 9.29 24.19 15.97
CA TYR A 532 9.23 24.13 14.53
C TYR A 532 9.84 25.41 13.91
N PRO A 533 10.80 25.32 12.97
CA PRO A 533 11.53 26.49 12.51
C PRO A 533 10.67 27.60 11.88
N ARG A 534 9.56 27.24 11.22
CA ARG A 534 8.68 28.21 10.55
C ARG A 534 7.65 28.85 11.47
N ASN A 535 7.45 28.31 12.69
CA ASN A 535 6.52 28.87 13.66
C ASN A 535 6.99 28.62 15.10
N PRO A 536 7.40 29.67 15.85
CA PRO A 536 7.89 29.52 17.22
C PRO A 536 6.82 29.11 18.23
N GLN A 537 5.53 29.15 17.86
CA GLN A 537 4.40 28.67 18.67
C GLN A 537 4.00 27.22 18.34
N VAL A 538 4.89 26.48 17.69
CA VAL A 538 4.66 25.10 17.28
C VAL A 538 5.82 24.22 17.73
N MET A 539 5.48 23.06 18.27
CA MET A 539 6.41 22.04 18.72
C MET A 539 6.19 20.77 17.89
N THR A 540 7.26 20.21 17.35
CA THR A 540 7.25 18.90 16.68
C THR A 540 7.81 17.85 17.63
N ILE A 541 7.15 16.70 17.73
CA ILE A 541 7.53 15.57 18.57
C ILE A 541 7.87 14.38 17.67
N THR A 542 9.10 13.89 17.81
CA THR A 542 9.61 12.73 17.09
C THR A 542 9.75 11.57 18.05
N LEU A 543 9.07 10.47 17.75
CA LEU A 543 9.11 9.25 18.55
C LEU A 543 9.89 8.14 17.82
N PRO A 544 10.55 7.23 18.55
CA PRO A 544 11.18 6.07 17.94
C PRO A 544 10.16 5.18 17.20
N LYS A 545 10.59 4.58 16.09
CA LYS A 545 9.73 3.75 15.21
C LYS A 545 9.05 2.58 15.93
N VAL A 546 9.62 2.09 17.03
CA VAL A 546 9.03 1.02 17.86
C VAL A 546 7.62 1.39 18.36
N ILE A 547 7.32 2.67 18.57
CA ILE A 547 5.98 3.15 18.96
C ILE A 547 4.92 2.80 17.92
N GLY A 548 5.29 2.79 16.64
CA GLY A 548 4.37 2.54 15.55
C GLY A 548 4.02 1.07 15.30
N ALA A 549 4.67 0.11 15.97
CA ALA A 549 4.46 -1.30 15.68
C ALA A 549 2.99 -1.73 15.93
N ALA A 550 2.48 -2.66 15.10
CA ALA A 550 1.06 -3.03 15.07
C ALA A 550 0.53 -3.56 16.42
N ASN A 551 1.36 -4.27 17.18
CA ASN A 551 1.03 -4.86 18.48
C ASN A 551 1.16 -3.88 19.66
N VAL A 552 1.63 -2.66 19.44
CA VAL A 552 1.76 -1.65 20.50
C VAL A 552 0.36 -1.14 20.86
N PRO A 553 -0.06 -1.19 22.14
CA PRO A 553 -1.41 -0.80 22.55
C PRO A 553 -1.54 0.74 22.73
N ILE A 554 -1.19 1.48 21.68
CA ILE A 554 -1.32 2.95 21.58
C ILE A 554 -2.30 3.28 20.45
N ASN A 555 -2.92 4.45 20.52
CA ASN A 555 -3.80 4.99 19.49
C ASN A 555 -3.09 5.04 18.11
N ASP A 556 -3.76 4.54 17.07
CA ASP A 556 -3.25 4.56 15.69
C ASP A 556 -3.01 5.98 15.17
N ARG A 557 -3.63 7.01 15.76
CA ARG A 557 -3.30 8.42 15.49
C ARG A 557 -1.89 8.83 15.88
N VAL A 558 -1.29 8.14 16.84
CA VAL A 558 0.13 8.34 17.19
C VAL A 558 1.00 7.43 16.32
N LYS A 559 0.58 6.18 16.12
CA LYS A 559 1.35 5.21 15.34
C LYS A 559 1.52 5.64 13.89
N ASN A 560 0.44 6.01 13.23
CA ASN A 560 0.43 6.20 11.78
C ASN A 560 1.38 7.33 11.34
N PRO A 561 1.39 8.52 11.97
CA PRO A 561 2.38 9.56 11.66
C PRO A 561 3.82 9.08 11.89
N VAL A 562 4.10 8.45 13.05
CA VAL A 562 5.44 7.94 13.39
C VAL A 562 5.88 6.87 12.38
N LEU A 563 4.98 5.96 12.01
CA LEU A 563 5.24 4.96 10.98
C LEU A 563 5.49 5.63 9.65
N SER A 564 4.69 6.61 9.24
CA SER A 564 4.84 7.32 7.96
C SER A 564 6.14 8.11 7.82
N GLY A 565 6.94 8.24 8.88
CA GLY A 565 8.16 9.07 8.88
C GLY A 565 7.88 10.55 9.12
N GLY A 566 6.66 10.88 9.53
CA GLY A 566 6.26 12.20 10.02
C GLY A 566 6.54 12.40 11.51
N ALA A 567 6.02 13.50 12.04
CA ALA A 567 6.10 13.84 13.46
C ALA A 567 4.71 14.15 14.02
N LEU A 568 4.57 14.11 15.34
CA LEU A 568 3.41 14.69 16.01
C LEU A 568 3.65 16.19 16.18
N VAL A 569 2.56 16.96 16.28
CA VAL A 569 2.63 18.42 16.40
C VAL A 569 1.81 18.86 17.61
N VAL A 570 2.32 19.86 18.33
CA VAL A 570 1.56 20.68 19.28
C VAL A 570 1.60 22.12 18.77
N GLY A 571 0.46 22.79 18.70
CA GLY A 571 0.37 24.20 18.32
C GLY A 571 -0.50 24.97 19.31
N LEU A 572 -0.12 26.21 19.60
CA LEU A 572 -0.93 27.11 20.42
C LEU A 572 -1.96 27.85 19.55
N MET A 573 -3.24 27.57 19.77
CA MET A 573 -4.37 28.18 19.07
C MET A 573 -5.38 28.71 20.08
N ASP A 574 -5.72 30.00 20.02
CA ASP A 574 -6.73 30.64 20.88
C ASP A 574 -6.56 30.33 22.38
N GLY A 575 -5.30 30.30 22.84
CA GLY A 575 -4.95 30.00 24.22
C GLY A 575 -5.07 28.52 24.61
N LYS A 576 -5.19 27.60 23.64
CA LYS A 576 -5.24 26.15 23.82
C LYS A 576 -4.10 25.46 23.09
N LEU A 577 -3.55 24.42 23.70
CA LEU A 577 -2.50 23.59 23.08
C LEU A 577 -3.18 22.48 22.28
N LEU A 578 -3.39 22.68 20.98
CA LEU A 578 -3.97 21.66 20.11
C LEU A 578 -2.89 20.75 19.57
N THR A 579 -3.27 19.54 19.16
CA THR A 579 -2.31 18.56 18.65
C THR A 579 -2.70 18.01 17.28
N GLY A 580 -1.71 17.50 16.55
CA GLY A 580 -1.91 16.88 15.24
C GLY A 580 -0.61 16.34 14.67
N TYR A 581 -0.36 16.56 13.39
CA TYR A 581 0.63 15.79 12.63
C TYR A 581 1.43 16.67 11.67
N LEU A 582 2.65 16.23 11.37
CA LEU A 582 3.53 16.79 10.35
C LEU A 582 3.83 15.71 9.31
N GLN A 583 3.61 16.05 8.04
CA GLN A 583 4.14 15.31 6.90
C GLN A 583 5.27 16.12 6.25
N PRO A 584 6.50 15.56 6.12
CA PRO A 584 7.63 16.28 5.54
C PRO A 584 7.44 16.57 4.04
N ALA A 585 7.88 17.74 3.58
CA ALA A 585 7.86 18.10 2.14
C ALA A 585 8.68 17.12 1.29
N SER A 586 9.71 16.53 1.90
CA SER A 586 10.61 15.56 1.28
C SER A 586 9.95 14.21 0.97
N GLN A 587 8.71 13.99 1.44
CA GLN A 587 7.95 12.77 1.23
C GLN A 587 6.63 13.06 0.53
N PRO A 588 6.66 13.23 -0.81
CA PRO A 588 5.44 13.42 -1.58
C PRO A 588 4.55 12.18 -1.50
N THR A 589 3.24 12.40 -1.51
CA THR A 589 2.26 11.31 -1.45
C THR A 589 2.04 10.77 -2.86
N THR A 590 2.11 9.44 -3.01
CA THR A 590 1.77 8.77 -4.27
C THR A 590 0.62 7.79 -4.08
N VAL A 591 -0.45 7.98 -4.84
CA VAL A 591 -1.64 7.11 -4.83
C VAL A 591 -1.87 6.52 -6.21
N MET A 592 -2.48 5.33 -6.25
CA MET A 592 -2.88 4.70 -7.49
C MET A 592 -4.29 5.16 -7.85
N GLN A 593 -4.47 5.59 -9.10
CA GLN A 593 -5.74 6.03 -9.63
C GLN A 593 -6.15 5.23 -10.86
N PHE A 594 -7.46 5.19 -11.10
CA PHE A 594 -8.07 4.38 -12.16
C PHE A 594 -9.17 5.15 -12.90
N ARG A 595 -9.57 4.63 -14.06
CA ARG A 595 -10.78 5.08 -14.77
C ARG A 595 -12.04 4.60 -14.06
N ALA A 596 -13.17 5.26 -14.32
CA ALA A 596 -14.43 5.02 -13.62
C ALA A 596 -14.89 3.56 -13.68
N ASP A 597 -14.84 2.95 -14.87
CA ASP A 597 -15.23 1.56 -15.13
C ASP A 597 -14.45 0.57 -14.25
N LEU A 598 -13.15 0.79 -14.06
CA LEU A 598 -12.32 -0.04 -13.19
C LEU A 598 -12.70 0.11 -11.72
N THR A 599 -13.04 1.33 -11.27
CA THR A 599 -13.49 1.53 -9.88
C THR A 599 -14.85 0.87 -9.59
N GLU A 600 -15.71 0.68 -10.59
CA GLU A 600 -16.93 -0.12 -10.43
C GLU A 600 -16.62 -1.59 -10.14
N VAL A 601 -15.65 -2.16 -10.86
CA VAL A 601 -15.19 -3.54 -10.65
C VAL A 601 -14.61 -3.70 -9.25
N VAL A 602 -13.80 -2.75 -8.82
CA VAL A 602 -13.21 -2.72 -7.47
C VAL A 602 -14.32 -2.66 -6.41
N ALA A 603 -15.28 -1.75 -6.55
CA ALA A 603 -16.36 -1.59 -5.57
C ALA A 603 -17.32 -2.78 -5.52
N ALA A 604 -17.56 -3.45 -6.65
CA ALA A 604 -18.27 -4.73 -6.67
C ALA A 604 -17.53 -5.80 -5.85
N SER A 605 -16.21 -5.93 -6.04
CA SER A 605 -15.40 -6.86 -5.24
C SER A 605 -15.39 -6.51 -3.75
N MET A 606 -15.42 -5.23 -3.38
CA MET A 606 -15.49 -4.79 -1.99
C MET A 606 -16.81 -5.23 -1.34
N ARG A 607 -17.95 -4.99 -2.01
CA ARG A 607 -19.27 -5.42 -1.53
C ARG A 607 -19.33 -6.93 -1.33
N GLU A 608 -18.86 -7.70 -2.32
CA GLU A 608 -18.82 -9.15 -2.19
C GLU A 608 -17.95 -9.61 -1.02
N ALA A 609 -16.79 -8.97 -0.83
CA ALA A 609 -15.92 -9.24 0.30
C ALA A 609 -16.62 -8.95 1.62
N ALA A 610 -17.23 -7.77 1.76
CA ALA A 610 -18.00 -7.39 2.95
C ALA A 610 -19.13 -8.38 3.26
N ILE A 611 -19.89 -8.80 2.25
CA ILE A 611 -20.94 -9.83 2.39
C ILE A 611 -20.35 -11.15 2.90
N ARG A 612 -19.23 -11.61 2.32
CA ARG A 612 -18.57 -12.87 2.75
C ARG A 612 -18.15 -12.86 4.21
N ILE A 613 -17.74 -11.70 4.73
CA ILE A 613 -17.30 -11.55 6.13
C ILE A 613 -18.41 -11.04 7.06
N GLY A 614 -19.67 -10.98 6.60
CA GLY A 614 -20.83 -10.61 7.42
C GLY A 614 -20.90 -9.13 7.80
N GLN A 615 -20.22 -8.25 7.07
CA GLN A 615 -20.30 -6.80 7.27
C GLN A 615 -21.52 -6.22 6.54
N ARG A 616 -22.16 -5.22 7.17
CA ARG A 616 -23.32 -4.54 6.56
C ARG A 616 -22.84 -3.51 5.54
N GLN A 617 -23.40 -3.56 4.33
CA GLN A 617 -23.17 -2.59 3.26
C GLN A 617 -24.36 -1.66 3.14
N ASN A 618 -24.10 -0.39 2.84
CA ASN A 618 -25.18 0.51 2.50
C ASN A 618 -25.75 0.02 1.18
N PRO A 619 -27.09 -0.09 1.09
CA PRO A 619 -27.74 -0.63 -0.09
C PRO A 619 -27.32 0.16 -1.30
#